data_AF-C9RCR0-F1
#
_entry.id   AF-C9RCR0-F1
#
_cell.length_a   1.000
_cell.length_b   1.000
_cell.length_c   1.000
_cell.angle_alpha   90.00
_cell.angle_beta   90.00
_cell.angle_gamma   90.00
#
_symmetry.space_group_name_H-M   'P 1'
#
loop_
_entity.id
_entity.type
_entity.pdbx_description
1 polymer ?
#
loop_
_entity_poly.entity_id
_entity_poly.type
_entity_poly.pdbx_seq_one_letter_code
_entity_poly.pdbx_strand_id
1 'polypeptide(L)'
;MRRPLRIGWFSTGRDRAARDLLKLVLRGIEDKELNLEIAFVFCNREERESPETDAFLDLVRSAGLRLITLSSRKFAPEKWRTDRASWREAYHEAVWERIKGFEVDFSFLAGYMLIVGEGMCRRHRMLNLHPALPGGPKGTWQEVIWTLLTTRAREAGAMIHLVTPELDAGPPVTYCRFPLDTPAFKPLWKEFEKKLKTRTLEEIQREEGEEEPLFREIRKQEFVRELPLIWLTLRKLALREIVLTDQGVVYQGRLFPGIDLSAEVEALLPRLGQVEES
;
A
#
# COMPACT_ATOMS: atom_id res chain seq x y z
N MET A 1 29.27 -2.01 -10.76
CA MET A 1 28.01 -2.19 -9.99
C MET A 1 26.88 -1.51 -10.74
N ARG A 2 25.67 -2.07 -10.72
CA ARG A 2 24.50 -1.45 -11.40
C ARG A 2 24.07 -0.20 -10.63
N ARG A 3 23.58 0.83 -11.34
CA ARG A 3 23.04 2.03 -10.68
C ARG A 3 21.90 1.64 -9.72
N PRO A 4 21.80 2.23 -8.52
CA PRO A 4 20.66 2.03 -7.65
C PRO A 4 19.34 2.41 -8.33
N LEU A 5 18.26 1.72 -7.99
CA LEU A 5 16.90 2.13 -8.33
C LEU A 5 16.54 3.36 -7.49
N ARG A 6 16.25 4.49 -8.12
CA ARG A 6 15.97 5.74 -7.41
C ARG A 6 14.46 5.88 -7.26
N ILE A 7 13.96 6.00 -6.05
CA ILE A 7 12.51 6.12 -5.79
C ILE A 7 12.16 7.35 -4.97
N GLY A 8 10.98 7.90 -5.21
CA GLY A 8 10.31 8.79 -4.26
C GLY A 8 9.49 7.97 -3.26
N TRP A 9 9.43 8.40 -2.01
CA TRP A 9 8.68 7.70 -0.96
C TRP A 9 7.55 8.59 -0.45
N PHE A 10 6.30 8.17 -0.61
CA PHE A 10 5.13 8.93 -0.18
C PHE A 10 4.51 8.27 1.04
N SER A 11 4.15 9.06 2.05
CA SER A 11 3.43 8.54 3.21
C SER A 11 2.53 9.61 3.82
N THR A 12 1.51 9.19 4.57
CA THR A 12 0.80 10.07 5.51
C THR A 12 1.44 10.07 6.89
N GLY A 13 2.36 9.13 7.18
CA GLY A 13 3.11 9.08 8.44
C GLY A 13 2.21 9.02 9.67
N ARG A 14 1.02 8.41 9.57
CA ARG A 14 -0.02 8.52 10.60
C ARG A 14 0.05 7.43 11.68
N ASP A 15 0.90 6.44 11.52
CA ASP A 15 0.91 5.23 12.35
C ASP A 15 2.32 4.61 12.46
N ARG A 16 2.41 3.58 13.30
CA ARG A 16 3.65 2.81 13.48
C ARG A 16 4.04 2.04 12.22
N ALA A 17 3.07 1.50 11.48
CA ALA A 17 3.33 0.70 10.28
C ALA A 17 4.09 1.51 9.21
N ALA A 18 3.76 2.79 9.01
CA ALA A 18 4.50 3.69 8.11
C ALA A 18 5.99 3.83 8.49
N ARG A 19 6.29 3.93 9.79
CA ARG A 19 7.68 4.02 10.30
C ARG A 19 8.42 2.70 10.17
N ASP A 20 7.77 1.59 10.52
CA ASP A 20 8.38 0.27 10.50
C ASP A 20 8.68 -0.17 9.07
N LEU A 21 7.80 0.16 8.10
CA LEU A 21 8.06 -0.05 6.68
C LEU A 21 9.26 0.77 6.18
N LEU A 22 9.34 2.07 6.50
CA LEU A 22 10.49 2.89 6.08
C LEU A 22 11.81 2.37 6.69
N LYS A 23 11.82 2.03 7.99
CA LYS A 23 12.99 1.43 8.65
C LYS A 23 13.41 0.14 7.99
N LEU A 24 12.47 -0.71 7.60
CA LEU A 24 12.76 -1.97 6.93
C LEU A 24 13.49 -1.73 5.62
N VAL A 25 12.96 -0.84 4.78
CA VAL A 25 13.59 -0.50 3.49
C VAL A 25 14.99 0.10 3.71
N LEU A 26 15.15 1.00 4.68
CA LEU A 26 16.45 1.60 5.01
C LEU A 26 17.49 0.56 5.45
N ARG A 27 17.11 -0.37 6.33
CA ARG A 27 17.99 -1.50 6.70
C ARG A 27 18.37 -2.34 5.49
N GLY A 28 17.41 -2.60 4.60
CA GLY A 28 17.69 -3.33 3.36
C GLY A 28 18.69 -2.65 2.42
N ILE A 29 18.67 -1.32 2.38
CA ILE A 29 19.67 -0.53 1.64
C ILE A 29 21.03 -0.62 2.32
N GLU A 30 21.08 -0.45 3.65
CA GLU A 30 22.30 -0.53 4.46
C GLU A 30 22.99 -1.90 4.35
N ASP A 31 22.20 -2.97 4.45
CA ASP A 31 22.64 -4.37 4.33
C ASP A 31 22.93 -4.79 2.88
N LYS A 32 22.72 -3.88 1.91
CA LYS A 32 22.90 -4.11 0.45
C LYS A 32 22.00 -5.21 -0.11
N GLU A 33 20.93 -5.59 0.59
CA GLU A 33 19.87 -6.47 0.06
C GLU A 33 18.97 -5.75 -0.95
N LEU A 34 18.85 -4.42 -0.84
CA LEU A 34 18.12 -3.55 -1.76
C LEU A 34 19.07 -2.54 -2.41
N ASN A 35 19.37 -2.72 -3.70
CA ASN A 35 20.12 -1.74 -4.50
C ASN A 35 19.21 -0.55 -4.88
N LEU A 36 18.84 0.25 -3.88
CA LEU A 36 17.80 1.28 -3.95
C LEU A 36 18.31 2.58 -3.29
N GLU A 37 17.89 3.71 -3.84
CA GLU A 37 18.11 5.05 -3.29
C GLU A 37 16.75 5.72 -3.08
N ILE A 38 16.47 6.20 -1.87
CA ILE A 38 15.31 7.06 -1.61
C ILE A 38 15.72 8.50 -1.88
N ALA A 39 15.32 9.03 -3.04
CA ALA A 39 15.70 10.39 -3.46
C ALA A 39 15.02 11.48 -2.60
N PHE A 40 13.78 11.22 -2.19
CA PHE A 40 13.04 12.06 -1.26
C PHE A 40 11.95 11.26 -0.54
N VAL A 41 11.53 11.78 0.62
CA VAL A 41 10.32 11.36 1.32
C VAL A 41 9.34 12.53 1.32
N PHE A 42 8.15 12.31 0.74
CA PHE A 42 7.03 13.22 0.81
C PHE A 42 6.04 12.80 1.90
N CYS A 43 5.68 13.74 2.78
CA CYS A 43 4.60 13.56 3.76
C CYS A 43 3.49 14.59 3.53
N ASN A 44 2.24 14.14 3.41
CA ASN A 44 1.08 15.05 3.30
C ASN A 44 0.64 15.66 4.63
N ARG A 45 1.47 15.54 5.67
CA ARG A 45 1.29 16.16 6.97
C ARG A 45 2.56 16.90 7.36
N GLU A 46 2.39 17.89 8.24
CA GLU A 46 3.48 18.69 8.79
C GLU A 46 3.65 18.41 10.29
N GLU A 47 4.73 18.94 10.85
CA GLU A 47 4.97 18.87 12.29
C GLU A 47 3.78 19.39 13.10
N ARG A 48 3.59 18.80 14.27
CA ARG A 48 2.56 19.11 15.27
C ARG A 48 1.14 18.78 14.81
N GLU A 49 0.97 18.02 13.73
CA GLU A 49 -0.34 17.51 13.34
C GLU A 49 -0.76 16.25 14.12
N SER A 50 0.19 15.40 14.50
CA SER A 50 0.01 14.30 15.46
C SER A 50 1.35 13.77 15.98
N PRO A 51 1.40 13.12 17.16
CA PRO A 51 2.62 12.49 17.68
C PRO A 51 3.25 11.46 16.72
N GLU A 52 2.42 10.69 16.00
CA GLU A 52 2.87 9.69 15.02
C GLU A 52 3.50 10.37 13.81
N THR A 53 2.91 11.49 13.38
CA THR A 53 3.44 12.32 12.30
C THR A 53 4.82 12.83 12.68
N ASP A 54 4.96 13.44 13.86
CA ASP A 54 6.24 13.96 14.34
C ASP A 54 7.30 12.85 14.42
N ALA A 55 6.94 11.69 14.97
CA ALA A 55 7.83 10.54 15.03
C ALA A 55 8.24 10.01 13.64
N PHE A 56 7.38 10.12 12.63
CA PHE A 56 7.72 9.76 11.25
C PHE A 56 8.66 10.79 10.62
N LEU A 57 8.39 12.09 10.78
CA LEU A 57 9.25 13.14 10.25
C LEU A 57 10.65 13.11 10.87
N ASP A 58 10.75 12.85 12.17
CA ASP A 58 12.02 12.69 12.88
C ASP A 58 12.80 11.46 12.42
N LEU A 59 12.11 10.34 12.14
CA LEU A 59 12.72 9.17 11.52
C LEU A 59 13.34 9.52 10.15
N VAL A 60 12.61 10.24 9.30
CA VAL A 60 13.11 10.65 7.97
C VAL A 60 14.36 11.54 8.10
N ARG A 61 14.34 12.50 9.02
CA ARG A 61 15.47 13.43 9.25
C ARG A 61 16.69 12.73 9.82
N SER A 62 16.50 11.89 10.84
CA SER A 62 17.58 11.13 11.48
C SER A 62 18.24 10.13 10.50
N ALA A 63 17.48 9.63 9.52
CA ALA A 63 18.02 8.83 8.42
C ALA A 63 18.75 9.67 7.34
N GLY A 64 18.82 10.99 7.48
CA GLY A 64 19.49 11.88 6.52
C GLY A 64 18.76 12.03 5.18
N LEU A 65 17.49 11.62 5.11
CA LEU A 65 16.70 11.68 3.87
C LEU A 65 16.17 13.09 3.60
N ARG A 66 15.95 13.40 2.32
CA ARG A 66 15.31 14.66 1.91
C ARG A 66 13.82 14.62 2.23
N LEU A 67 13.43 15.26 3.33
CA LEU A 67 12.04 15.41 3.74
C LEU A 67 11.36 16.58 3.02
N ILE A 68 10.21 16.30 2.41
CA ILE A 68 9.33 17.28 1.78
C ILE A 68 7.95 17.14 2.41
N THR A 69 7.38 18.25 2.87
CA THR A 69 6.04 18.25 3.48
C THR A 69 5.12 19.22 2.76
N LEU A 70 3.84 18.85 2.69
CA LEU A 70 2.76 19.76 2.34
C LEU A 70 1.49 19.28 3.04
N SER A 71 1.05 19.99 4.08
CA SER A 71 -0.14 19.58 4.82
C SER A 71 -1.40 19.59 3.94
N SER A 72 -2.00 18.42 3.74
CA SER A 72 -3.30 18.32 3.06
C SER A 72 -4.44 18.93 3.88
N ARG A 73 -4.31 19.01 5.20
CA ARG A 73 -5.32 19.63 6.07
C ARG A 73 -5.30 21.16 5.97
N LYS A 74 -4.12 21.75 5.82
CA LYS A 74 -3.94 23.21 5.74
C LYS A 74 -4.05 23.73 4.30
N PHE A 75 -3.88 22.88 3.29
CA PHE A 75 -3.98 23.29 1.90
C PHE A 75 -5.43 23.59 1.50
N ALA A 76 -5.73 24.85 1.18
CA ALA A 76 -7.02 25.30 0.63
C ALA A 76 -8.28 24.63 1.27
N PRO A 77 -8.47 24.73 2.60
CA PRO A 77 -9.48 23.95 3.32
C PRO A 77 -10.92 24.24 2.85
N GLU A 78 -11.22 25.46 2.40
CA GLU A 78 -12.56 25.77 1.86
C GLU A 78 -12.82 25.10 0.52
N LYS A 79 -11.78 24.93 -0.31
CA LYS A 79 -11.90 24.19 -1.57
C LYS A 79 -12.09 22.70 -1.32
N TRP A 80 -11.46 22.15 -0.29
CA TRP A 80 -11.70 20.76 0.14
C TRP A 80 -13.18 20.53 0.49
N ARG A 81 -13.83 21.49 1.17
CA ARG A 81 -15.23 21.39 1.57
C ARG A 81 -16.21 21.56 0.41
N THR A 82 -15.89 22.45 -0.54
CA THR A 82 -16.81 22.84 -1.62
C THR A 82 -16.62 22.04 -2.90
N ASP A 83 -15.40 21.64 -3.22
CA ASP A 83 -15.05 20.92 -4.46
C ASP A 83 -13.81 20.04 -4.26
N ARG A 84 -14.05 18.81 -3.77
CA ARG A 84 -12.99 17.81 -3.52
C ARG A 84 -12.23 17.41 -4.78
N ALA A 85 -12.87 17.40 -5.95
CA ALA A 85 -12.22 17.01 -7.20
C ALA A 85 -11.20 18.06 -7.62
N SER A 86 -11.63 19.33 -7.67
CA SER A 86 -10.71 20.42 -8.02
C SER A 86 -9.65 20.66 -6.93
N TRP A 87 -9.98 20.45 -5.65
CA TRP A 87 -8.97 20.48 -4.58
C TRP A 87 -7.86 19.45 -4.81
N ARG A 88 -8.22 18.22 -5.20
CA ARG A 88 -7.28 17.12 -5.41
C ARG A 88 -6.27 17.42 -6.51
N GLU A 89 -6.73 17.97 -7.63
CA GLU A 89 -5.85 18.39 -8.71
C GLU A 89 -4.92 19.52 -8.26
N ALA A 90 -5.46 20.56 -7.61
CA ALA A 90 -4.67 21.68 -7.11
C ALA A 90 -3.63 21.25 -6.07
N TYR A 91 -4.00 20.35 -5.17
CA TYR A 91 -3.10 19.81 -4.14
C TYR A 91 -1.95 19.02 -4.79
N HIS A 92 -2.26 18.08 -5.67
CA HIS A 92 -1.23 17.26 -6.30
C HIS A 92 -0.36 18.03 -7.31
N GLU A 93 -0.88 19.09 -7.94
CA GLU A 93 -0.04 20.03 -8.69
C GLU A 93 0.97 20.74 -7.77
N ALA A 94 0.53 21.21 -6.59
CA ALA A 94 1.42 21.81 -5.61
C ALA A 94 2.43 20.80 -5.03
N VAL A 95 2.08 19.52 -4.93
CA VAL A 95 3.02 18.44 -4.57
C VAL A 95 4.03 18.23 -5.71
N TRP A 96 3.55 18.14 -6.95
CA TRP A 96 4.40 17.99 -8.14
C TRP A 96 5.47 19.08 -8.22
N GLU A 97 5.09 20.34 -8.04
CA GLU A 97 6.03 21.47 -8.06
C GLU A 97 7.17 21.35 -7.03
N ARG A 98 6.94 20.67 -5.90
CA ARG A 98 7.95 20.43 -4.87
C ARG A 98 8.89 19.27 -5.19
N ILE A 99 8.42 18.28 -5.97
CA ILE A 99 9.16 17.03 -6.22
C ILE A 99 9.71 16.91 -7.64
N LYS A 100 9.25 17.73 -8.60
CA LYS A 100 9.62 17.60 -10.02
C LYS A 100 11.11 17.74 -10.33
N GLY A 101 11.88 18.33 -9.41
CA GLY A 101 13.33 18.45 -9.53
C GLY A 101 14.11 17.18 -9.17
N PHE A 102 13.43 16.16 -8.63
CA PHE A 102 14.05 14.88 -8.27
C PHE A 102 13.90 13.87 -9.40
N GLU A 103 15.01 13.36 -9.91
CA GLU A 103 15.00 12.27 -10.88
C GLU A 103 14.80 10.92 -10.18
N VAL A 104 13.63 10.30 -10.36
CA VAL A 104 13.30 8.98 -9.80
C VAL A 104 12.75 8.05 -10.90
N ASP A 105 12.97 6.75 -10.75
CA ASP A 105 12.39 5.72 -11.63
C ASP A 105 10.86 5.59 -11.39
N PHE A 106 10.38 5.80 -10.15
CA PHE A 106 8.96 5.91 -9.75
C PHE A 106 8.83 6.41 -8.30
N SER A 107 7.62 6.72 -7.84
CA SER A 107 7.31 6.88 -6.40
C SER A 107 6.53 5.71 -5.82
N PHE A 108 6.83 5.32 -4.59
CA PHE A 108 6.07 4.31 -3.85
C PHE A 108 5.14 4.98 -2.83
N LEU A 109 3.84 4.65 -2.87
CA LEU A 109 2.82 5.10 -1.93
C LEU A 109 2.79 4.16 -0.70
N ALA A 110 3.60 4.49 0.31
CA ALA A 110 3.71 3.76 1.56
C ALA A 110 2.74 4.33 2.61
N GLY A 111 1.49 3.88 2.55
CA GLY A 111 0.44 4.37 3.47
C GLY A 111 0.07 5.83 3.18
N TYR A 112 -0.03 6.19 1.90
CA TYR A 112 -0.48 7.50 1.46
C TYR A 112 -2.01 7.54 1.37
N MET A 113 -2.66 8.30 2.25
CA MET A 113 -4.10 8.24 2.50
C MET A 113 -4.93 9.22 1.65
N LEU A 114 -4.40 9.68 0.52
CA LEU A 114 -5.08 10.59 -0.39
C LEU A 114 -5.19 9.95 -1.77
N ILE A 115 -6.35 10.13 -2.42
CA ILE A 115 -6.51 9.75 -3.82
C ILE A 115 -5.69 10.72 -4.67
N VAL A 116 -4.76 10.19 -5.47
CA VAL A 116 -3.87 10.98 -6.32
C VAL A 116 -4.67 11.68 -7.44
N GLY A 117 -4.32 12.93 -7.73
CA GLY A 117 -4.92 13.70 -8.82
C GLY A 117 -4.53 13.14 -10.20
N GLU A 118 -5.45 13.24 -11.15
CA GLU A 118 -5.28 12.75 -12.53
C GLU A 118 -4.04 13.35 -13.19
N GLY A 119 -3.82 14.66 -13.01
CA GLY A 119 -2.65 15.35 -13.57
C GLY A 119 -1.32 14.79 -13.04
N MET A 120 -1.28 14.31 -11.79
CA MET A 120 -0.09 13.71 -11.21
C MET A 120 0.09 12.26 -11.68
N CYS A 121 -0.98 11.47 -11.72
CA CYS A 121 -0.94 10.09 -12.23
C CYS A 121 -0.41 10.00 -13.68
N ARG A 122 -0.76 10.97 -14.52
CA ARG A 122 -0.33 11.01 -15.94
C ARG A 122 1.13 11.38 -16.14
N ARG A 123 1.72 12.15 -15.22
CA ARG A 123 3.09 12.69 -15.35
C ARG A 123 4.11 11.86 -14.57
N HIS A 124 3.67 11.17 -13.54
CA HIS A 124 4.53 10.55 -12.57
C HIS A 124 4.15 9.09 -12.33
N ARG A 125 5.08 8.18 -12.56
CA ARG A 125 4.86 6.76 -12.29
C ARG A 125 4.84 6.54 -10.78
N MET A 126 3.75 6.01 -10.27
CA MET A 126 3.61 5.68 -8.84
C MET A 126 3.15 4.24 -8.67
N LEU A 127 3.63 3.58 -7.62
CA LEU A 127 3.19 2.26 -7.20
C LEU A 127 2.45 2.37 -5.87
N ASN A 128 1.36 1.64 -5.72
CA ASN A 128 0.60 1.54 -4.48
C ASN A 128 0.37 0.09 -4.10
N LEU A 129 0.31 -0.18 -2.79
CA LEU A 129 -0.20 -1.44 -2.26
C LEU A 129 -1.72 -1.30 -2.08
N HIS A 130 -2.46 -2.25 -2.64
CA HIS A 130 -3.89 -2.39 -2.46
C HIS A 130 -4.20 -3.75 -1.80
N PRO A 131 -5.00 -3.80 -0.72
CA PRO A 131 -5.36 -5.02 0.01
C PRO A 131 -6.43 -5.84 -0.75
N ALA A 132 -6.23 -6.06 -2.04
CA ALA A 132 -7.03 -7.00 -2.82
C ALA A 132 -6.17 -7.64 -3.92
N LEU A 133 -6.64 -8.77 -4.43
CA LEU A 133 -6.03 -9.41 -5.60
C LEU A 133 -6.31 -8.61 -6.89
N PRO A 134 -5.53 -8.83 -7.96
CA PRO A 134 -5.85 -8.30 -9.28
C PRO A 134 -7.30 -8.61 -9.70
N GLY A 135 -8.05 -7.56 -10.06
CA GLY A 135 -9.48 -7.67 -10.41
C GLY A 135 -10.42 -7.82 -9.19
N GLY A 136 -9.90 -7.71 -7.97
CA GLY A 136 -10.67 -7.76 -6.73
C GLY A 136 -11.43 -6.46 -6.41
N PRO A 137 -12.05 -6.40 -5.22
CA PRO A 137 -12.77 -5.22 -4.75
C PRO A 137 -11.84 -4.00 -4.62
N LYS A 138 -12.40 -2.81 -4.82
CA LYS A 138 -11.72 -1.51 -4.68
C LYS A 138 -12.13 -0.83 -3.37
N GLY A 139 -11.36 0.15 -2.92
CA GLY A 139 -11.69 0.95 -1.74
C GLY A 139 -10.86 0.58 -0.51
N THR A 140 -11.39 0.87 0.68
CA THR A 140 -10.66 0.63 1.92
C THR A 140 -10.50 -0.88 2.19
N TRP A 141 -9.51 -1.24 3.02
CA TRP A 141 -9.31 -2.63 3.43
C TRP A 141 -10.57 -3.20 4.10
N GLN A 142 -11.34 -2.38 4.85
CA GLN A 142 -12.62 -2.81 5.41
C GLN A 142 -13.65 -3.16 4.33
N GLU A 143 -13.81 -2.28 3.33
CA GLU A 143 -14.75 -2.50 2.21
C GLU A 143 -14.36 -3.76 1.43
N VAL A 144 -13.06 -3.99 1.23
CA VAL A 144 -12.56 -5.20 0.57
C VAL A 144 -12.92 -6.44 1.38
N ILE A 145 -12.57 -6.51 2.67
CA ILE A 145 -12.82 -7.71 3.48
C ILE A 145 -14.32 -8.00 3.60
N TRP A 146 -15.16 -6.99 3.81
CA TRP A 146 -16.62 -7.19 3.79
C TRP A 146 -17.13 -7.71 2.45
N THR A 147 -16.55 -7.25 1.33
CA THR A 147 -16.86 -7.80 0.01
C THR A 147 -16.43 -9.26 -0.12
N LEU A 148 -15.27 -9.65 0.43
CA LEU A 148 -14.81 -11.04 0.44
C LEU A 148 -15.73 -11.96 1.26
N LEU A 149 -16.19 -11.49 2.42
CA LEU A 149 -17.14 -12.22 3.28
C LEU A 149 -18.48 -12.44 2.57
N THR A 150 -19.03 -11.41 1.95
CA THR A 150 -20.34 -11.46 1.26
C THR A 150 -20.31 -12.31 -0.01
N THR A 151 -19.23 -12.24 -0.78
CA THR A 151 -19.05 -13.02 -2.00
C THR A 151 -18.59 -14.46 -1.74
N ARG A 152 -18.33 -14.82 -0.47
CA ARG A 152 -17.76 -16.11 -0.07
C ARG A 152 -16.48 -16.43 -0.85
N ALA A 153 -15.59 -15.45 -0.91
CA ALA A 153 -14.34 -15.57 -1.63
C ALA A 153 -13.52 -16.78 -1.12
N ARG A 154 -12.84 -17.46 -2.04
CA ARG A 154 -11.97 -18.61 -1.72
C ARG A 154 -10.54 -18.20 -1.41
N GLU A 155 -10.14 -17.02 -1.86
CA GLU A 155 -8.79 -16.48 -1.68
C GLU A 155 -8.90 -15.00 -1.33
N ALA A 156 -7.93 -14.51 -0.58
CA ALA A 156 -7.68 -13.11 -0.29
C ALA A 156 -6.21 -12.80 -0.58
N GLY A 157 -5.83 -11.52 -0.53
CA GLY A 157 -4.44 -11.12 -0.73
C GLY A 157 -4.30 -9.65 -1.08
N ALA A 158 -3.07 -9.27 -1.41
CA ALA A 158 -2.71 -7.89 -1.71
C ALA A 158 -1.97 -7.80 -3.05
N MET A 159 -2.09 -6.65 -3.70
CA MET A 159 -1.41 -6.34 -4.95
C MET A 159 -0.63 -5.04 -4.85
N ILE A 160 0.54 -4.99 -5.48
CA ILE A 160 1.21 -3.75 -5.82
C ILE A 160 0.90 -3.47 -7.28
N HIS A 161 0.37 -2.29 -7.55
CA HIS A 161 -0.09 -1.89 -8.87
C HIS A 161 0.38 -0.48 -9.22
N LEU A 162 0.36 -0.16 -10.51
CA LEU A 162 0.56 1.21 -10.98
C LEU A 162 -0.64 2.06 -10.57
N VAL A 163 -0.39 3.29 -10.11
CA VAL A 163 -1.46 4.22 -9.77
C VAL A 163 -1.98 4.87 -11.05
N THR A 164 -3.30 4.85 -11.22
CA THR A 164 -4.01 5.49 -12.33
C THR A 164 -5.00 6.52 -11.79
N PRO A 165 -5.57 7.39 -12.65
CA PRO A 165 -6.66 8.29 -12.24
C PRO A 165 -7.89 7.54 -11.68
N GLU A 166 -8.13 6.32 -12.17
CA GLU A 166 -9.13 5.43 -11.61
C GLU A 166 -8.55 4.70 -10.38
N LEU A 167 -9.27 4.80 -9.26
CA LEU A 167 -8.89 4.24 -7.95
C LEU A 167 -8.71 2.72 -8.05
N ASP A 168 -7.57 2.24 -7.56
CA ASP A 168 -7.20 0.81 -7.46
C ASP A 168 -7.33 0.01 -8.77
N ALA A 169 -7.31 0.68 -9.92
CA ALA A 169 -7.60 0.08 -11.23
C ALA A 169 -6.40 -0.02 -12.17
N GLY A 170 -5.23 0.45 -11.74
CA GLY A 170 -4.07 0.43 -12.60
C GLY A 170 -3.44 -0.96 -12.73
N PRO A 171 -2.61 -1.17 -13.76
CA PRO A 171 -2.05 -2.49 -14.05
C PRO A 171 -1.28 -3.09 -12.84
N PRO A 172 -1.56 -4.36 -12.48
CA PRO A 172 -0.82 -5.04 -11.43
C PRO A 172 0.66 -5.23 -11.79
N VAL A 173 1.52 -5.12 -10.79
CA VAL A 173 2.97 -5.39 -10.88
C VAL A 173 3.29 -6.72 -10.22
N THR A 174 2.88 -6.87 -8.97
CA THR A 174 3.10 -8.10 -8.18
C THR A 174 1.94 -8.28 -7.24
N TYR A 175 1.61 -9.51 -6.88
CA TYR A 175 0.59 -9.79 -5.88
C TYR A 175 0.95 -11.03 -5.07
N CYS A 176 0.33 -11.19 -3.92
CA CYS A 176 0.33 -12.45 -3.19
C CYS A 176 -1.09 -12.80 -2.77
N ARG A 177 -1.41 -14.09 -2.77
CA ARG A 177 -2.71 -14.63 -2.37
C ARG A 177 -2.54 -15.69 -1.30
N PHE A 178 -3.59 -15.86 -0.50
CA PHE A 178 -3.72 -16.94 0.47
C PHE A 178 -5.14 -17.50 0.47
N PRO A 179 -5.30 -18.82 0.69
CA PRO A 179 -6.60 -19.46 0.70
C PRO A 179 -7.41 -19.13 1.96
N LEU A 180 -8.73 -18.98 1.79
CA LEU A 180 -9.71 -18.77 2.85
C LEU A 180 -10.47 -20.06 3.21
N ASP A 181 -10.12 -21.21 2.63
CA ASP A 181 -10.79 -22.51 2.86
C ASP A 181 -9.92 -23.51 3.65
N THR A 182 -8.94 -23.01 4.39
CA THR A 182 -8.02 -23.81 5.21
C THR A 182 -8.69 -24.35 6.49
N PRO A 183 -8.10 -25.36 7.18
CA PRO A 183 -8.58 -25.80 8.49
C PRO A 183 -8.74 -24.68 9.53
N ALA A 184 -7.92 -23.62 9.45
CA ALA A 184 -8.02 -22.46 10.33
C ALA A 184 -9.24 -21.58 10.03
N PHE A 185 -9.60 -21.40 8.76
CA PHE A 185 -10.75 -20.58 8.35
C PHE A 185 -12.08 -21.32 8.42
N LYS A 186 -12.11 -22.65 8.26
CA LYS A 186 -13.35 -23.46 8.33
C LYS A 186 -14.25 -23.18 9.53
N PRO A 187 -13.75 -23.15 10.80
CA PRO A 187 -14.60 -22.83 11.93
C PRO A 187 -15.14 -21.39 11.89
N LEU A 188 -14.32 -20.43 11.45
CA LEU A 188 -14.70 -19.01 11.36
C LEU A 188 -15.82 -18.81 10.32
N TRP A 189 -15.70 -19.42 9.15
CA TRP A 189 -16.78 -19.43 8.14
C TRP A 189 -18.07 -20.05 8.68
N LYS A 190 -17.99 -21.19 9.37
CA LYS A 190 -19.16 -21.84 9.96
C LYS A 190 -19.87 -20.96 10.98
N GLU A 191 -19.11 -20.21 11.78
CA GLU A 191 -19.66 -19.26 12.74
C GLU A 191 -20.31 -18.07 12.04
N PHE A 192 -19.64 -17.47 11.07
CA PHE A 192 -20.18 -16.36 10.27
C PHE A 192 -21.48 -16.76 9.55
N GLU A 193 -21.51 -17.93 8.93
CA GLU A 193 -22.73 -18.48 8.31
C GLU A 193 -23.86 -18.75 9.30
N LYS A 194 -23.53 -19.11 10.54
CA LYS A 194 -24.53 -19.26 11.61
C LYS A 194 -25.13 -17.90 11.99
N LYS A 195 -24.31 -16.85 12.08
CA LYS A 195 -24.79 -15.47 12.36
C LYS A 195 -25.77 -14.99 11.29
N LEU A 196 -25.45 -15.23 10.01
CA LEU A 196 -26.28 -14.85 8.85
C LEU A 196 -27.65 -15.56 8.80
N LYS A 197 -27.88 -16.63 9.58
CA LYS A 197 -29.20 -17.26 9.69
C LYS A 197 -30.17 -16.48 10.57
N THR A 198 -29.66 -15.62 11.45
CA THR A 198 -30.45 -14.92 12.47
C THR A 198 -30.33 -13.39 12.41
N ARG A 199 -29.29 -12.87 11.73
CA ARG A 199 -28.98 -11.44 11.63
C ARG A 199 -28.66 -11.09 10.18
N THR A 200 -28.94 -9.86 9.76
CA THR A 200 -28.52 -9.37 8.45
C THR A 200 -27.03 -9.03 8.46
N LEU A 201 -26.43 -8.91 7.27
CA LEU A 201 -25.04 -8.49 7.16
C LEU A 201 -24.82 -7.10 7.78
N GLU A 202 -25.73 -6.17 7.53
CA GLU A 202 -25.67 -4.80 8.02
C GLU A 202 -25.69 -4.75 9.56
N GLU A 203 -26.45 -5.64 10.20
CA GLU A 203 -26.46 -5.79 11.65
C GLU A 203 -25.11 -6.27 12.18
N ILE A 204 -24.50 -7.26 11.52
CA ILE A 204 -23.17 -7.77 11.89
C ILE A 204 -22.10 -6.69 11.69
N GLN A 205 -22.11 -5.99 10.55
CA GLN A 205 -21.18 -4.90 10.27
C GLN A 205 -21.28 -3.77 11.29
N ARG A 206 -22.49 -3.41 11.70
CA ARG A 206 -22.73 -2.34 12.67
C ARG A 206 -22.32 -2.72 14.09
N GLU A 207 -22.57 -3.97 14.49
CA GLU A 207 -22.41 -4.40 15.88
C GLU A 207 -21.03 -5.01 16.18
N GLU A 208 -20.45 -5.73 15.22
CA GLU A 208 -19.15 -6.40 15.38
C GLU A 208 -18.04 -5.66 14.62
N GLY A 209 -18.34 -5.11 13.44
CA GLY A 209 -17.36 -4.37 12.66
C GLY A 209 -16.07 -5.17 12.44
N GLU A 210 -14.93 -4.53 12.71
CA GLU A 210 -13.60 -5.12 12.55
C GLU A 210 -13.28 -6.24 13.56
N GLU A 211 -14.09 -6.37 14.62
CA GLU A 211 -13.94 -7.42 15.64
C GLU A 211 -14.63 -8.73 15.26
N GLU A 212 -15.32 -8.79 14.12
CA GLU A 212 -15.88 -10.05 13.62
C GLU A 212 -14.73 -11.07 13.40
N PRO A 213 -14.77 -12.27 14.01
CA PRO A 213 -13.63 -13.20 14.00
C PRO A 213 -13.10 -13.60 12.62
N LEU A 214 -13.96 -13.83 11.63
CA LEU A 214 -13.53 -14.16 10.26
C LEU A 214 -12.89 -12.93 9.60
N PHE A 215 -13.52 -11.76 9.73
CA PHE A 215 -12.98 -10.49 9.24
C PHE A 215 -11.57 -10.23 9.80
N ARG A 216 -11.41 -10.33 11.11
CA ARG A 216 -10.16 -10.06 11.82
C ARG A 216 -9.05 -11.04 11.41
N GLU A 217 -9.36 -12.32 11.25
CA GLU A 217 -8.36 -13.30 10.81
C GLU A 217 -7.96 -13.08 9.35
N ILE A 218 -8.88 -12.71 8.45
CA ILE A 218 -8.53 -12.33 7.07
C ILE A 218 -7.58 -11.13 7.09
N ARG A 219 -7.92 -10.08 7.85
CA ARG A 219 -7.08 -8.88 7.95
C ARG A 219 -5.68 -9.20 8.47
N LYS A 220 -5.60 -9.99 9.54
CA LYS A 220 -4.33 -10.43 10.12
C LYS A 220 -3.47 -11.20 9.10
N GLN A 221 -4.05 -12.14 8.37
CA GLN A 221 -3.33 -12.91 7.36
C GLN A 221 -2.88 -12.02 6.18
N GLU A 222 -3.69 -11.06 5.77
CA GLU A 222 -3.31 -10.09 4.76
C GLU A 222 -2.15 -9.20 5.22
N PHE A 223 -2.27 -8.60 6.41
CA PHE A 223 -1.30 -7.64 6.94
C PHE A 223 0.12 -8.21 7.05
N VAL A 224 0.27 -9.44 7.56
CA VAL A 224 1.59 -10.08 7.70
C VAL A 224 2.28 -10.34 6.35
N ARG A 225 1.54 -10.30 5.24
CA ARG A 225 2.03 -10.52 3.87
C ARG A 225 2.35 -9.22 3.13
N GLU A 226 1.82 -8.08 3.55
CA GLU A 226 2.04 -6.79 2.91
C GLU A 226 3.53 -6.41 2.87
N LEU A 227 4.21 -6.47 4.02
CA LEU A 227 5.63 -6.12 4.11
C LEU A 227 6.55 -7.02 3.27
N PRO A 228 6.46 -8.36 3.35
CA PRO A 228 7.18 -9.23 2.43
C PRO A 228 6.91 -8.94 0.95
N LEU A 229 5.65 -8.65 0.58
CA LEU A 229 5.29 -8.31 -0.80
C LEU A 229 6.00 -7.03 -1.25
N ILE A 230 5.91 -5.95 -0.47
CA ILE A 230 6.61 -4.68 -0.77
C ILE A 230 8.10 -4.91 -0.92
N TRP A 231 8.70 -5.64 0.02
CA TRP A 231 10.13 -5.94 0.02
C TRP A 231 10.56 -6.66 -1.26
N LEU A 232 9.87 -7.75 -1.61
CA LEU A 232 10.20 -8.54 -2.80
C LEU A 232 10.04 -7.73 -4.08
N THR A 233 8.98 -6.94 -4.18
CA THR A 233 8.72 -6.12 -5.37
C THR A 233 9.82 -5.08 -5.56
N LEU A 234 10.20 -4.36 -4.51
CA LEU A 234 11.30 -3.40 -4.57
C LEU A 234 12.63 -4.09 -4.90
N ARG A 235 12.91 -5.26 -4.31
CA ARG A 235 14.11 -6.05 -4.59
C ARG A 235 14.18 -6.48 -6.06
N LYS A 236 13.11 -7.08 -6.59
CA LYS A 236 13.07 -7.56 -7.99
C LYS A 236 13.17 -6.41 -8.99
N LEU A 237 12.58 -5.24 -8.68
CA LEU A 237 12.74 -4.02 -9.48
C LEU A 237 14.20 -3.50 -9.44
N ALA A 238 14.81 -3.48 -8.25
CA ALA A 238 16.19 -3.03 -8.07
C ALA A 238 17.21 -3.93 -8.79
N LEU A 239 16.94 -5.24 -8.82
CA LEU A 239 17.72 -6.24 -9.55
C LEU A 239 17.40 -6.27 -11.05
N ARG A 240 16.34 -5.56 -11.49
CA ARG A 240 15.80 -5.59 -12.87
C ARG A 240 15.40 -7.00 -13.30
N GLU A 241 15.00 -7.84 -12.36
CA GLU A 241 14.35 -9.13 -12.66
C GLU A 241 12.98 -8.88 -13.28
N ILE A 242 12.28 -7.87 -12.76
CA ILE A 242 11.05 -7.32 -13.32
C ILE A 242 11.25 -5.87 -13.76
N VAL A 243 10.56 -5.46 -14.83
CA VAL A 243 10.63 -4.10 -15.39
C VAL A 243 9.24 -3.52 -15.52
N LEU A 244 9.02 -2.33 -14.96
CA LEU A 244 7.74 -1.63 -15.06
C LEU A 244 7.49 -1.11 -16.48
N THR A 245 6.26 -1.26 -16.92
CA THR A 245 5.71 -0.70 -18.16
C THR A 245 4.37 -0.05 -17.86
N ASP A 246 3.82 0.75 -18.77
CA ASP A 246 2.51 1.36 -18.54
C ASP A 246 1.34 0.35 -18.64
N GLN A 247 1.63 -0.89 -19.03
CA GLN A 247 0.66 -1.99 -19.18
C GLN A 247 0.82 -3.09 -18.11
N GLY A 248 1.69 -2.88 -17.11
CA GLY A 248 2.01 -3.88 -16.10
C GLY A 248 3.50 -4.11 -16.02
N VAL A 249 3.93 -5.38 -16.04
CA VAL A 249 5.31 -5.75 -15.73
C VAL A 249 5.89 -6.71 -16.74
N VAL A 250 7.13 -6.46 -17.17
CA VAL A 250 7.89 -7.39 -18.00
C VAL A 250 8.77 -8.26 -17.10
N TYR A 251 8.63 -9.58 -17.26
CA TYR A 251 9.46 -10.59 -16.61
C TYR A 251 9.95 -11.58 -17.67
N GLN A 252 11.26 -11.87 -17.69
CA GLN A 252 11.88 -12.76 -18.69
C GLN A 252 11.51 -12.40 -20.15
N GLY A 253 11.41 -11.10 -20.45
CA GLY A 253 11.11 -10.60 -21.80
C GLY A 253 9.64 -10.68 -22.23
N ARG A 254 8.71 -11.05 -21.33
CA ARG A 254 7.27 -11.12 -21.61
C ARG A 254 6.49 -10.20 -20.68
N LEU A 255 5.41 -9.61 -21.18
CA LEU A 255 4.47 -8.81 -20.39
C LEU A 255 3.55 -9.74 -19.58
N PHE A 256 3.38 -9.45 -18.30
CA PHE A 256 2.48 -10.16 -17.38
C PHE A 256 1.48 -9.19 -16.75
N PRO A 257 0.22 -9.62 -16.51
CA PRO A 257 -0.80 -8.86 -15.79
C PRO A 257 -0.60 -8.94 -14.26
N GLY A 258 0.64 -8.79 -13.81
CA GLY A 258 1.10 -9.01 -12.43
C GLY A 258 1.83 -10.34 -12.24
N ILE A 259 2.88 -10.33 -11.43
CA ILE A 259 3.62 -11.54 -11.03
C ILE A 259 3.12 -12.05 -9.68
N ASP A 260 2.72 -13.32 -9.63
CA ASP A 260 2.38 -14.01 -8.38
C ASP A 260 3.65 -14.27 -7.57
N LEU A 261 3.75 -13.63 -6.39
CA LEU A 261 4.85 -13.79 -5.44
C LEU A 261 4.45 -14.58 -4.20
N SER A 262 3.30 -15.28 -4.20
CA SER A 262 2.78 -15.94 -2.99
C SER A 262 3.78 -16.88 -2.34
N ALA A 263 4.44 -17.75 -3.11
CA ALA A 263 5.43 -18.67 -2.56
C ALA A 263 6.66 -17.98 -1.95
N GLU A 264 7.14 -16.88 -2.56
CA GLU A 264 8.27 -16.10 -2.05
C GLU A 264 7.87 -15.30 -0.80
N VAL A 265 6.64 -14.77 -0.77
CA VAL A 265 6.08 -14.07 0.39
C VAL A 265 5.96 -15.01 1.59
N GLU A 266 5.40 -16.22 1.41
CA GLU A 266 5.29 -17.22 2.47
C GLU A 266 6.67 -17.61 3.03
N ALA A 267 7.68 -17.77 2.16
CA ALA A 267 9.04 -18.07 2.59
C ALA A 267 9.70 -16.96 3.41
N LEU A 268 9.24 -15.71 3.27
CA LEU A 268 9.75 -14.55 4.00
C LEU A 268 8.96 -14.21 5.27
N LEU A 269 7.78 -14.81 5.50
CA LEU A 269 6.99 -14.54 6.71
C LEU A 269 7.77 -14.70 8.02
N PRO A 270 8.60 -15.74 8.22
CA PRO A 270 9.37 -15.87 9.47
C PRO A 270 10.33 -14.70 9.73
N ARG A 271 10.80 -14.04 8.66
CA ARG A 271 11.76 -12.94 8.71
C ARG A 271 11.10 -11.56 8.78
N LEU A 272 10.04 -11.36 8.00
CA LEU A 272 9.44 -10.04 7.73
C LEU A 272 7.97 -9.91 8.14
N GLY A 273 7.30 -11.01 8.47
CA GLY A 273 5.88 -11.04 8.84
C GLY A 273 5.60 -10.86 10.34
N GLN A 274 6.61 -10.55 11.16
CA GLN A 274 6.47 -10.42 12.62
C GLN A 274 5.96 -9.04 13.07
N VAL A 275 5.33 -8.27 12.18
CA VAL A 275 4.78 -6.95 12.53
C VAL A 275 3.34 -7.13 12.99
N GLU A 276 3.06 -6.71 14.22
CA GLU A 276 1.69 -6.67 14.77
C GLU A 276 0.97 -5.41 14.27
N GLU A 277 -0.30 -5.57 13.93
CA GLU A 277 -1.19 -4.44 13.62
C GLU A 277 -1.42 -3.63 14.91
N SER A 278 -1.19 -2.32 14.84
CA SER A 278 -1.20 -1.40 16.00
C SER A 278 -2.57 -0.85 16.32
#